data_AF-A0A7L8GE59-F1
#
_entry.id   AF-A0A7L8GE59-F1
#
_cell.length_a   1.000
_cell.length_b   1.000
_cell.length_c   1.000
_cell.angle_alpha   90.00
_cell.angle_beta   90.00
_cell.angle_gamma   90.00
#
_symmetry.space_group_name_H-M   'P 1'
#
loop_
_entity.id
_entity.type
_entity.pdbx_description
1 polymer ?
#
loop_
_entity_poly.entity_id
_entity_poly.type
_entity_poly.pdbx_seq_one_letter_code
_entity_poly.pdbx_strand_id
1 'polypeptide(L)' 'KKETEMEKPSPIECGMLPFSTFMIPFSLQFFLITIIFIIFDVEVAMILPFPITN' A
#
# COMPACT_ATOMS: atom_id res chain seq x y z
N LYS A 1 -10.43 -6.55 43.09
CA LYS A 1 -10.95 -6.08 41.78
C LYS A 1 -9.77 -6.23 40.81
N LYS A 2 -9.73 -7.33 40.05
CA LYS A 2 -10.19 -7.37 38.64
C LYS A 2 -9.21 -6.51 37.82
N GLU A 3 -8.37 -7.00 36.92
CA GLU A 3 -8.34 -8.22 36.11
C GLU A 3 -6.94 -8.30 35.47
N THR A 4 -6.58 -9.50 35.03
CA THR A 4 -5.49 -9.87 34.15
C THR A 4 -5.21 -8.83 33.04
N GLU A 5 -4.18 -8.00 33.18
CA GLU A 5 -3.53 -7.38 32.02
C GLU A 5 -2.43 -8.33 31.56
N MET A 6 -2.88 -9.42 30.92
CA MET A 6 -2.09 -10.16 29.96
C MET A 6 -1.46 -9.11 29.04
N GLU A 7 -0.12 -9.00 29.06
CA GLU A 7 0.67 -8.04 28.30
C GLU A 7 0.12 -8.02 26.86
N LYS A 8 -0.72 -7.03 26.57
CA LYS A 8 -1.21 -6.82 25.22
C LYS A 8 0.06 -6.60 24.40
N PRO A 9 0.19 -7.17 23.19
CA PRO A 9 1.28 -6.82 22.29
C PRO A 9 1.06 -5.36 21.84
N SER A 10 1.33 -4.43 22.75
CA SER A 10 1.47 -3.02 22.42
C SER A 10 2.66 -2.94 21.47
N PRO A 11 2.53 -2.23 20.35
CA PRO A 11 3.65 -2.01 19.45
C PRO A 11 4.87 -1.58 20.25
N ILE A 12 6.03 -2.22 20.00
CA ILE A 12 7.29 -1.89 20.70
C ILE A 12 7.77 -0.54 20.15
N GLU A 13 7.15 0.55 20.60
CA GLU A 13 7.55 1.91 20.28
C GLU A 13 8.29 2.51 21.47
N CYS A 14 9.57 2.16 21.63
CA CYS A 14 10.64 2.92 22.31
C CYS A 14 10.24 3.84 23.51
N GLY A 15 9.28 3.44 24.36
CA GLY A 15 8.77 4.28 25.45
C GLY A 15 8.05 5.58 25.03
N MET A 16 7.63 5.75 23.77
CA MET A 16 6.95 6.96 23.29
C MET A 16 5.48 6.69 23.01
N LEU A 17 4.60 7.47 23.65
CA LEU A 17 3.16 7.44 23.38
C LEU A 17 2.93 7.94 21.93
N PRO A 18 2.21 7.20 21.07
CA PRO A 18 2.05 7.58 19.67
C PRO A 18 1.30 8.91 19.59
N PHE A 19 2.03 9.99 19.30
CA PHE A 19 1.44 11.29 19.01
C PHE A 19 0.75 11.19 17.65
N SER A 20 -0.57 10.96 17.73
CA SER A 20 -1.57 11.18 16.68
C SER A 20 -1.26 10.62 15.29
N THR A 21 -2.05 9.62 14.91
CA THR A 21 -2.38 9.21 13.55
C THR A 21 -1.17 8.83 12.68
N PHE A 22 -1.01 7.52 12.45
CA PHE A 22 -0.12 6.90 11.47
C PHE A 22 -0.53 7.27 10.02
N MET A 23 -0.54 8.55 9.67
CA MET A 23 -0.61 8.98 8.28
C MET A 23 0.74 8.70 7.67
N ILE A 24 0.88 7.49 7.14
CA ILE A 24 2.04 7.09 6.36
C ILE A 24 2.17 8.11 5.21
N PRO A 25 3.30 8.82 5.09
CA PRO A 25 3.47 9.80 4.04
C PRO A 25 3.34 9.08 2.68
N PHE A 26 2.41 9.55 1.86
CA PHE A 26 2.16 8.98 0.56
C PHE A 26 3.35 9.28 -0.36
N SER A 27 3.98 8.22 -0.88
CA SER A 27 5.08 8.37 -1.83
C SER A 27 4.54 8.58 -3.24
N LEU A 28 4.69 9.80 -3.75
CA LEU A 28 4.33 10.15 -5.13
C LEU A 28 5.11 9.34 -6.17
N GLN A 29 6.31 8.84 -5.84
CA GLN A 29 7.08 8.00 -6.74
C GLN A 29 6.35 6.69 -7.05
N PHE A 30 5.82 6.01 -6.02
CA PHE A 30 5.05 4.78 -6.21
C PHE A 30 3.72 5.02 -6.92
N PHE A 31 3.11 6.18 -6.69
CA PHE A 31 1.88 6.58 -7.39
C PHE A 31 2.09 6.73 -8.90
N LEU A 32 3.15 7.44 -9.29
CA LEU A 32 3.47 7.66 -10.70
C LEU A 32 3.81 6.34 -11.41
N ILE A 33 4.56 5.46 -10.76
CA ILE A 33 4.84 4.11 -11.30
C ILE A 33 3.54 3.35 -11.54
N THR A 34 2.57 3.44 -10.62
CA THR A 34 1.26 2.78 -10.75
C THR A 34 0.44 3.33 -11.91
N ILE A 35 0.40 4.66 -12.08
CA ILE A 35 -0.31 5.29 -13.21
C ILE A 35 0.30 4.85 -14.54
N ILE A 36 1.62 4.90 -14.64
CA ILE A 36 2.34 4.50 -15.85
C ILE A 36 2.07 3.03 -16.17
N PHE A 37 2.11 2.15 -15.16
CA PHE A 37 1.80 0.73 -15.32
C PHE A 37 0.38 0.51 -15.86
N ILE A 38 -0.63 1.20 -15.33
CA ILE A 38 -2.03 1.08 -15.79
C ILE A 38 -2.17 1.48 -17.26
N ILE A 39 -1.53 2.58 -17.67
CA ILE A 39 -1.57 3.04 -19.07
C ILE A 39 -0.95 1.97 -19.98
N PHE A 40 0.23 1.46 -19.65
CA PHE A 40 0.88 0.42 -20.45
C PHE A 40 0.11 -0.90 -20.49
N ASP A 41 -0.55 -1.29 -19.40
CA ASP A 41 -1.36 -2.51 -19.36
C ASP A 41 -2.54 -2.45 -20.35
N VAL A 42 -3.20 -1.28 -20.45
CA VAL A 42 -4.28 -1.04 -21.43
C VAL A 42 -3.76 -1.06 -22.87
N GLU A 43 -2.61 -0.44 -23.14
CA GLU A 43 -1.99 -0.47 -24.48
C GLU A 43 -1.66 -1.90 -24.91
N VAL A 44 -1.08 -2.72 -24.00
CA VAL A 44 -0.76 -4.13 -24.29
C VAL A 44 -2.03 -4.95 -24.54
N ALA A 45 -3.10 -4.73 -23.76
CA ALA A 45 -4.38 -5.39 -23.96
C ALA A 45 -4.99 -5.10 -25.35
N MET A 46 -4.78 -3.90 -25.89
CA MET A 46 -5.21 -3.55 -27.25
C MET A 46 -4.29 -4.14 -28.33
N ILE A 47 -2.98 -4.23 -28.10
CA ILE A 47 -2.01 -4.78 -29.07
C ILE A 47 -2.12 -6.30 -29.19
N LEU A 48 -2.35 -7.02 -28.09
CA LEU A 48 -2.40 -8.48 -28.04
C LEU A 48 -3.37 -9.15 -29.03
N PRO A 49 -4.57 -8.62 -29.32
CA PRO A 49 -5.46 -9.21 -30.34
C PRO A 49 -5.05 -8.95 -31.80
N PHE A 50 -4.25 -7.91 -32.12
CA PHE A 50 -3.84 -7.60 -33.51
C PHE A 50 -3.20 -8.79 -34.28
N PRO A 51 -2.27 -9.57 -33.71
CA PRO A 51 -1.69 -10.72 -34.40
C PRO A 51 -2.65 -11.92 -34.54
N ILE A 52 -3.74 -11.96 -33.77
CA ILE A 52 -4.72 -13.06 -33.76
C ILE A 52 -5.81 -12.83 -34.82
N THR A 53 -5.97 -11.58 -35.29
CA THR A 53 -7.00 -11.17 -36.26
C THR A 53 -6.61 -11.28 -37.74
N ASN A 54 -5.48 -11.90 -38.09
CA ASN A 54 -5.11 -12.25 -39.47
C ASN A 54 -5.41 -13.72 -39.77
#